data_AF-A0A699V2V4-F1
#
_entry.id   AF-A0A699V2V4-F1
#
_cell.length_a   1.000
_cell.length_b   1.000
_cell.length_c   1.000
_cell.angle_alpha   90.00
_cell.angle_beta   90.00
_cell.angle_gamma   90.00
#
_symmetry.space_group_name_H-M   'P 1'
#
loop_
_entity.id
_entity.type
_entity.pdbx_description
1 polymer ?
#
loop_
_entity_poly.entity_id
_entity_poly.type
_entity_poly.pdbx_seq_one_letter_code
_entity_poly.pdbx_strand_id
1 'polypeptide(L)' 'AHEVVLQTDFLPKGARYQLTLIKDGVNADVQAMDFKRIVQPIQPGEAITLTMVPDGGFAARIELLP' A
#
# COMPACT_ATOMS: atom_id res chain seq x y z
N ALA A 1 -7.39 10.10 -11.68
CA ALA A 1 -6.56 9.28 -10.78
C ALA A 1 -5.88 10.19 -9.77
N HIS A 2 -5.75 9.74 -8.52
CA HIS A 2 -5.05 10.44 -7.46
C HIS A 2 -3.75 9.70 -7.13
N GLU A 3 -2.65 10.44 -7.07
CA GLU A 3 -1.35 9.92 -6.62
C GLU A 3 -1.15 10.26 -5.15
N VAL A 4 -0.81 9.27 -4.34
CA VAL A 4 -0.51 9.43 -2.92
C VAL A 4 0.80 8.76 -2.59
N VAL A 5 1.65 9.47 -1.86
CA VAL A 5 2.89 8.96 -1.29
C VAL A 5 2.74 8.90 0.22
N LEU A 6 2.72 7.71 0.79
CA LEU A 6 2.65 7.49 2.23
C LEU A 6 4.04 7.29 2.81
N GLN A 7 4.42 8.15 3.75
CA GLN A 7 5.64 7.96 4.53
C GLN A 7 5.37 6.96 5.66
N THR A 8 6.33 6.06 5.88
CA THR A 8 6.27 5.06 6.97
C THR A 8 7.24 5.37 8.11
N ASP A 9 7.58 6.65 8.28
CA ASP A 9 8.45 7.16 9.33
C ASP A 9 7.81 7.09 10.74
N PHE A 10 6.50 6.86 10.81
CA PHE A 10 5.79 6.49 12.04
C PHE A 10 6.16 5.11 12.58
N LEU A 11 6.80 4.24 11.78
CA LEU A 11 7.22 2.92 12.22
C LEU A 11 8.50 2.99 13.09
N PRO A 12 8.55 2.23 14.20
CA PRO A 12 9.77 2.09 15.00
C PRO A 12 10.97 1.64 14.17
N LYS A 13 12.09 2.37 14.31
CA LYS A 13 13.37 2.02 13.67
C LYS A 13 13.97 0.75 14.27
N GLY A 14 14.77 0.03 13.47
CA GLY A 14 15.48 -1.17 13.91
C GLY A 14 14.65 -2.46 13.89
N ALA A 15 13.37 -2.38 13.54
CA ALA A 15 12.47 -3.52 13.35
C ALA A 15 12.30 -3.87 11.86
N ARG A 16 11.88 -5.11 11.58
CA ARG A 16 11.52 -5.59 10.24
C ARG A 16 10.01 -5.67 10.13
N TYR A 17 9.46 -5.26 9.00
CA TYR A 17 8.03 -5.26 8.77
C TYR A 17 7.66 -5.98 7.48
N GLN A 18 6.45 -6.53 7.45
CA GLN A 18 5.79 -7.02 6.24
C GLN A 18 4.61 -6.12 5.91
N LEU A 19 4.56 -5.63 4.69
CA LEU A 19 3.43 -4.93 4.11
C LEU A 19 2.54 -5.93 3.37
N THR A 20 1.25 -5.94 3.69
CA THR A 20 0.19 -6.44 2.82
C THR A 20 -0.63 -5.26 2.34
N LEU A 21 -0.62 -4.99 1.03
CA LEU A 21 -1.33 -3.88 0.39
C LEU A 21 -2.37 -4.42 -0.59
N ILE A 22 -3.59 -3.92 -0.50
CA ILE A 22 -4.64 -4.05 -1.50
C ILE A 22 -4.83 -2.67 -2.12
N LYS A 23 -4.72 -2.58 -3.44
CA LYS A 23 -4.91 -1.33 -4.19
C LYS A 23 -5.70 -1.57 -5.47
N ASP A 24 -6.21 -0.49 -6.05
CA ASP A 24 -6.85 -0.50 -7.36
C ASP A 24 -6.00 -1.24 -8.41
N GLY A 25 -6.66 -2.11 -9.17
CA GLY A 25 -6.13 -2.76 -10.36
C GLY A 25 -6.07 -1.82 -11.55
N VAL A 26 -5.55 -2.31 -12.68
CA VAL A 26 -5.36 -1.46 -13.88
C VAL A 26 -6.68 -1.07 -14.53
N ASN A 27 -7.73 -1.90 -14.38
CA ASN A 27 -9.07 -1.67 -14.91
C ASN A 27 -10.08 -1.31 -13.81
N ALA A 28 -9.63 -0.89 -12.64
CA ALA A 28 -10.50 -0.57 -11.50
C ALA A 28 -11.47 0.61 -11.79
N ASP A 29 -11.16 1.41 -12.81
CA ASP A 29 -11.99 2.49 -13.33
C ASP A 29 -13.25 2.00 -14.07
N VAL A 30 -13.23 0.77 -14.59
CA VAL A 30 -14.37 0.14 -15.28
C VAL A 30 -14.95 -1.02 -14.46
N GLN A 31 -14.10 -1.76 -13.74
CA GLN A 31 -14.47 -2.93 -12.96
C GLN A 31 -14.01 -2.79 -11.51
N ALA A 32 -14.92 -2.47 -10.60
CA ALA A 32 -14.63 -2.25 -9.17
C ALA A 32 -14.02 -3.48 -8.44
N MET A 33 -14.10 -4.68 -9.01
CA MET A 33 -13.49 -5.89 -8.45
C MET A 33 -12.04 -6.12 -8.92
N ASP A 34 -11.53 -5.32 -9.86
CA ASP A 34 -10.13 -5.40 -10.25
C ASP A 34 -9.26 -4.73 -9.17
N PHE A 35 -8.68 -5.55 -8.30
CA PHE A 35 -7.73 -5.11 -7.28
C PHE A 35 -6.45 -5.93 -7.34
N LYS A 36 -5.34 -5.31 -6.92
CA LYS A 36 -4.04 -5.96 -6.78
C LYS A 36 -3.69 -6.11 -5.32
N ARG A 37 -3.36 -7.34 -4.90
CA ARG A 37 -2.73 -7.64 -3.61
C ARG A 37 -1.21 -7.72 -3.77
N ILE A 38 -0.48 -7.01 -2.92
CA ILE A 38 0.98 -7.02 -2.83
C ILE A 38 1.35 -7.45 -1.41
N VAL A 39 2.30 -8.39 -1.29
CA VAL A 39 2.87 -8.81 0.00
C VAL A 39 4.39 -8.72 -0.14
N GLN A 40 5.02 -7.85 0.64
CA GLN A 40 6.46 -7.61 0.56
C GLN A 40 7.04 -7.09 1.88
N PRO A 41 8.35 -7.27 2.15
CA PRO A 41 9.00 -6.59 3.26
C PRO A 41 8.99 -5.07 3.05
N ILE A 42 8.97 -4.31 4.15
CA ILE A 42 9.11 -2.84 4.14
C ILE A 42 9.99 -2.39 5.29
N GLN A 43 10.81 -1.36 5.06
CA GLN A 43 11.63 -0.75 6.11
C GLN A 43 10.97 0.52 6.69
N PRO A 44 11.20 0.84 7.97
CA PRO A 44 10.77 2.12 8.55
C PRO A 44 11.31 3.31 7.75
N GLY A 45 10.42 4.22 7.37
CA GLY A 45 10.75 5.40 6.57
C GLY A 45 10.79 5.16 5.06
N GLU A 46 10.50 3.95 4.58
CA GLU A 46 10.27 3.70 3.16
C GLU A 46 8.93 4.29 2.71
N ALA A 47 8.87 4.84 1.50
CA ALA A 47 7.66 5.46 0.97
C ALA A 47 6.81 4.44 0.17
N ILE A 48 5.52 4.39 0.45
CA ILE A 48 4.55 3.62 -0.35
C ILE A 48 3.90 4.56 -1.36
N THR A 49 4.12 4.31 -2.66
CA THR A 49 3.50 5.09 -3.74
C THR A 49 2.26 4.37 -4.26
N LEU A 50 1.14 5.10 -4.33
CA LEU A 50 -0.17 4.58 -4.69
C LEU A 50 -0.82 5.46 -5.76
N THR A 51 -1.27 4.82 -6.83
CA THR A 51 -2.17 5.40 -7.82
C THR A 51 -3.57 4.86 -7.54
N MET A 52 -4.53 5.76 -7.30
CA MET A 52 -5.94 5.44 -7.08
C MET A 52 -6.79 5.93 -8.25
N VAL A 53 -7.79 5.14 -8.66
CA VAL A 53 -8.80 5.61 -9.61
C VAL A 53 -9.76 6.60 -8.92
N PRO A 54 -10.53 7.42 -9.67
CA PRO A 54 -11.57 8.25 -9.07
C PRO A 54 -12.53 7.41 -8.22
N ASP A 55 -12.83 7.87 -6.99
CA ASP A 55 -13.67 7.17 -6.01
C ASP A 55 -13.17 5.77 -5.58
N GLY A 56 -11.94 5.40 -5.96
CA GLY A 56 -11.25 4.19 -5.56
C GLY A 56 -10.53 4.32 -4.23
N GLY A 57 -9.61 3.39 -3.96
CA GLY A 57 -8.89 3.40 -2.69
C GLY A 57 -7.84 2.32 -2.53
N PHE A 58 -7.35 2.20 -1.30
CA PHE A 58 -6.41 1.16 -0.91
C PHE A 58 -6.61 0.78 0.56
N ALA A 59 -6.13 -0.41 0.92
CA ALA A 59 -6.00 -0.85 2.30
C ALA A 59 -4.62 -1.46 2.51
N ALA A 60 -3.93 -1.05 3.57
CA ALA A 60 -2.62 -1.56 3.91
C ALA A 60 -2.60 -2.10 5.34
N ARG A 61 -1.97 -3.26 5.51
CA ARG A 61 -1.63 -3.85 6.81
C ARG A 61 -0.12 -3.94 6.89
N ILE A 62 0.47 -3.33 7.91
CA ILE A 62 1.90 -3.40 8.19
C ILE A 62 2.06 -4.19 9.48
N GLU A 63 2.83 -5.27 9.42
CA GLU A 63 3.00 -6.20 10.52
C GLU A 63 4.46 -6.25 10.94
N LEU A 64 4.71 -6.19 12.25
CA LEU A 64 6.03 -6.45 12.80
C LEU A 64 6.39 -7.93 12.56
N LEU A 65 7.55 -8.17 11.97
CA LEU A 65 8.10 -9.52 11.84
C LEU A 65 8.86 -9.90 13.12
N PRO A 66 8.72 -11.14 13.60
CA PRO A 66 9.43 -11.63 14.79
C PRO A 66 10.94 -11.75 14.60
#